data_AF-S4RKB7-F1
#
_entry.id   AF-S4RKB7-F1
#
_cell.length_a   1.000
_cell.length_b   1.000
_cell.length_c   1.000
_cell.angle_alpha   90.00
_cell.angle_beta   90.00
_cell.angle_gamma   90.00
#
_symmetry.space_group_name_H-M   'P 1'
#
loop_
_entity.id
_entity.type
_entity.pdbx_description
1 polymer ?
#
loop_
_entity_poly.entity_id
_entity_poly.type
_entity_poly.pdbx_seq_one_letter_code
_entity_poly.pdbx_strand_id
1 'polypeptide(L)'
;MFAKPLRIKSNTAIKGSDRRKLRADVGRALPSLSAEELSALVPQKEDMSVVRAYAHKGDIVTIYLLNSNPVFFEWEKRLIPTVYTLWNLPDMMPVFTTWPPVLERLLGGADLMLPGLVAPPDGLPDLRERQMCAINLTNSRRRAPIGVGVTAMSTAQMVAAAMKGRGIIVLHTYLDHLWAFGDKSHPPLIPHRCALDPDERQRGGPASAESESRADGSEDFTVVHRFSKTKVVYCSPTSLSEFFAEFEKSPCKSLNPEMDELLLQCCLRAIKCRLKKSDLPLLTSTFFSVHLIPCCPNGKRIDMKKSSYKKLSKFLQSMQQRGLLQVKESSKGVENIVNIDWKHQELRSLPNSEDPPDGAVAEEERVGVCGETLYRAPDITALYGVSTRVLGLFQPAGHKKGDILGANDVRNVLTNYVRENDLADKQEGTVVTVNPLLCDSLLDKQEQYTVSSIRWDDLMNR
;
A
#
# COMPACT_ATOMS: atom_id res chain seq x y z
N MET A 1 -24.42 -1.55 -8.11
CA MET A 1 -24.86 -0.12 -8.16
C MET A 1 -23.79 0.82 -8.72
N PHE A 2 -22.53 0.68 -8.30
CA PHE A 2 -21.44 1.61 -8.64
C PHE A 2 -20.47 1.12 -9.74
N ALA A 3 -20.94 0.25 -10.64
CA ALA A 3 -20.14 -0.28 -11.75
C ALA A 3 -19.82 0.76 -12.83
N LYS A 4 -20.50 1.92 -12.82
CA LYS A 4 -20.29 3.04 -13.74
C LYS A 4 -19.88 4.30 -12.97
N PRO A 5 -19.18 5.24 -13.62
CA PRO A 5 -18.71 6.45 -12.97
C PRO A 5 -19.85 7.29 -12.39
N LEU A 6 -19.66 7.75 -11.16
CA LEU A 6 -20.61 8.54 -10.40
C LEU A 6 -20.36 10.03 -10.63
N ARG A 7 -21.42 10.80 -10.81
CA ARG A 7 -21.32 12.27 -10.91
C ARG A 7 -21.72 12.89 -9.58
N ILE A 8 -20.79 13.60 -8.94
CA ILE A 8 -21.02 14.24 -7.65
C ILE A 8 -21.93 15.45 -7.84
N LYS A 9 -23.05 15.49 -7.11
CA LYS A 9 -23.99 16.61 -7.10
C LYS A 9 -23.59 17.66 -6.07
N SER A 10 -23.32 17.22 -4.84
CA SER A 10 -23.00 18.10 -3.72
C SER A 10 -22.23 17.35 -2.65
N ASN A 11 -21.30 18.04 -1.99
CA ASN A 11 -20.61 17.57 -0.79
C ASN A 11 -20.95 18.54 0.35
N THR A 12 -21.38 18.03 1.50
CA THR A 12 -21.78 18.86 2.65
C THR A 12 -21.30 18.23 3.95
N ALA A 13 -20.65 19.02 4.82
CA ALA A 13 -20.27 18.56 6.15
C ALA A 13 -21.51 18.25 7.00
N ILE A 14 -21.49 17.13 7.73
CA ILE A 14 -22.64 16.70 8.53
C ILE A 14 -22.79 17.57 9.78
N LYS A 15 -24.02 17.96 10.10
CA LYS A 15 -24.34 18.67 11.35
C LYS A 15 -24.42 17.69 12.51
N GLY A 16 -24.15 18.17 13.73
CA GLY A 16 -24.18 17.34 14.95
C GLY A 16 -25.52 16.65 15.22
N SER A 17 -26.65 17.28 14.83
CA SER A 17 -27.99 16.67 14.90
C SER A 17 -28.13 15.46 13.99
N ASP A 18 -27.63 15.57 12.75
CA ASP A 18 -27.76 14.51 11.74
C ASP A 18 -26.76 13.39 12.02
N ARG A 19 -25.60 13.70 12.62
CA ARG A 19 -24.67 12.69 13.14
C ARG A 19 -25.31 11.80 14.22
N ARG A 20 -26.11 12.39 15.12
CA ARG A 20 -26.87 11.62 16.13
C ARG A 20 -27.95 10.73 15.49
N LYS A 21 -28.63 11.23 14.47
CA LYS A 21 -29.62 10.43 13.70
C LYS A 21 -28.95 9.26 12.98
N LEU A 22 -27.83 9.53 12.29
CA LEU A 22 -27.05 8.49 11.60
C LEU A 22 -26.64 7.38 12.57
N ARG A 23 -26.14 7.74 13.75
CA ARG A 23 -25.76 6.74 14.78
C ARG A 23 -26.95 5.90 15.24
N ALA A 24 -28.14 6.51 15.40
CA ALA A 24 -29.35 5.78 15.77
C ALA A 24 -29.83 4.86 14.63
N ASP A 25 -29.72 5.30 13.37
CA ASP A 25 -30.13 4.52 12.21
C ASP A 25 -29.15 3.36 11.93
N VAL A 26 -27.84 3.56 12.10
CA VAL A 26 -26.84 2.47 12.03
C VAL A 26 -27.10 1.44 13.13
N GLY A 27 -27.35 1.87 14.36
CA GLY A 27 -27.70 0.95 15.46
C GLY A 27 -29.01 0.16 15.19
N ARG A 28 -29.97 0.74 14.47
CA ARG A 28 -31.19 0.03 14.04
C ARG A 28 -30.92 -0.96 12.90
N ALA A 29 -30.07 -0.59 11.95
CA ALA A 29 -29.77 -1.40 10.78
C ALA A 29 -28.87 -2.61 11.12
N LEU A 30 -28.00 -2.47 12.13
CA LEU A 30 -26.97 -3.43 12.49
C LEU A 30 -26.99 -3.70 14.01
N PRO A 31 -27.91 -4.55 14.49
CA PRO A 31 -28.09 -4.83 15.92
C PRO A 31 -26.92 -5.62 16.55
N SER A 32 -26.04 -6.20 15.72
CA SER A 32 -24.85 -6.94 16.16
C SER A 32 -23.69 -6.05 16.63
N LEU A 33 -23.76 -4.73 16.39
CA LEU A 33 -22.66 -3.81 16.70
C LEU A 33 -22.67 -3.35 18.15
N SER A 34 -21.50 -3.38 18.77
CA SER A 34 -21.26 -2.81 20.10
C SER A 34 -21.24 -1.27 20.06
N ALA A 35 -21.49 -0.64 21.22
CA ALA A 35 -21.45 0.81 21.35
C ALA A 35 -20.05 1.41 21.10
N GLU A 36 -19.00 0.62 21.27
CA GLU A 36 -17.60 0.97 21.01
C GLU A 36 -17.32 1.01 19.50
N GLU A 37 -17.74 -0.02 18.77
CA GLU A 37 -17.64 -0.09 17.31
C GLU A 37 -18.43 1.03 16.62
N LEU A 38 -19.63 1.35 17.13
CA LEU A 38 -20.41 2.50 16.65
C LEU A 38 -19.68 3.83 16.86
N SER A 39 -18.89 3.94 17.93
CA SER A 39 -18.09 5.14 18.22
C SER A 39 -16.82 5.21 17.36
N ALA A 40 -16.29 4.06 16.95
CA ALA A 40 -15.18 3.96 16.00
C ALA A 40 -15.62 4.28 14.56
N LEU A 41 -16.80 3.81 14.14
CA LEU A 41 -17.36 4.07 12.81
C LEU A 41 -17.92 5.48 12.65
N VAL A 42 -18.52 6.04 13.71
CA VAL A 42 -19.07 7.40 13.73
C VAL A 42 -18.49 8.17 14.92
N PRO A 43 -17.23 8.61 14.84
CA PRO A 43 -16.58 9.38 15.89
C PRO A 43 -17.24 10.76 16.06
N GLN A 44 -17.31 11.23 17.31
CA GLN A 44 -17.91 12.53 17.62
C GLN A 44 -17.04 13.72 17.22
N LYS A 45 -15.72 13.54 17.14
CA LYS A 45 -14.75 14.62 16.95
C LYS A 45 -14.19 14.74 15.53
N GLU A 46 -14.30 13.70 14.71
CA GLU A 46 -13.70 13.71 13.36
C GLU A 46 -14.65 14.34 12.34
N ASP A 47 -14.08 14.74 11.21
CA ASP A 47 -14.80 15.37 10.11
C ASP A 47 -15.52 14.31 9.27
N MET A 48 -16.84 14.44 9.21
CA MET A 48 -17.69 13.53 8.45
C MET A 48 -18.52 14.33 7.47
N SER A 49 -18.53 13.93 6.20
CA SER A 49 -19.22 14.62 5.12
C SER A 49 -20.24 13.69 4.44
N VAL A 50 -21.24 14.32 3.86
CA VAL A 50 -22.32 13.66 3.13
C VAL A 50 -22.19 14.10 1.67
N VAL A 51 -21.90 13.14 0.80
CA VAL A 51 -21.86 13.33 -0.64
C VAL A 51 -23.14 12.79 -1.25
N ARG A 52 -23.82 13.62 -2.04
CA ARG A 52 -24.91 13.18 -2.92
C ARG A 52 -24.35 13.01 -4.30
N ALA A 53 -24.47 11.81 -4.86
CA ALA A 53 -24.01 11.47 -6.19
C ALA A 53 -25.16 10.97 -7.05
N TYR A 54 -25.13 11.27 -8.35
CA TYR A 54 -26.01 10.66 -9.32
C TYR A 54 -25.39 9.36 -9.82
N ALA A 55 -26.14 8.27 -9.66
CA ALA A 55 -25.86 7.03 -10.36
C ALA A 55 -26.20 7.18 -11.85
N HIS A 56 -25.68 6.28 -12.69
CA HIS A 56 -25.96 6.29 -14.13
C HIS A 56 -27.44 6.16 -14.47
N LYS A 57 -28.26 5.58 -13.58
CA LYS A 57 -29.71 5.45 -13.76
C LYS A 57 -30.48 6.73 -13.38
N GLY A 58 -29.79 7.81 -13.00
CA GLY A 58 -30.40 9.04 -12.51
C GLY A 58 -30.76 9.00 -11.01
N ASP A 59 -30.56 7.86 -10.36
CA ASP A 59 -30.81 7.70 -8.93
C ASP A 59 -29.84 8.56 -8.11
N ILE A 60 -30.39 9.27 -7.13
CA ILE A 60 -29.59 10.06 -6.17
C ILE A 60 -29.19 9.12 -5.03
N VAL A 61 -27.89 8.94 -4.86
CA VAL A 61 -27.30 8.14 -3.79
C VAL A 61 -26.65 9.06 -2.77
N THR A 62 -26.96 8.85 -1.50
CA THR A 62 -26.31 9.52 -0.38
C THR A 62 -25.16 8.65 0.12
N ILE A 63 -23.94 9.17 0.14
CA ILE A 63 -22.73 8.49 0.60
C ILE A 63 -22.19 9.26 1.81
N TYR A 64 -21.90 8.55 2.89
CA TYR A 64 -21.32 9.09 4.12
C TYR A 64 -19.82 8.80 4.13
N LEU A 65 -19.04 9.87 4.31
CA LEU A 65 -17.58 9.85 4.25
C LEU A 65 -17.01 10.25 5.60
N LEU A 66 -16.05 9.46 6.10
CA LEU A 66 -15.26 9.76 7.29
C LEU A 66 -13.82 10.04 6.85
N ASN A 67 -13.30 11.25 7.12
CA ASN A 67 -11.95 11.65 6.68
C ASN A 67 -11.70 11.40 5.16
N SER A 68 -12.72 11.64 4.33
CA SER A 68 -12.74 11.36 2.89
C SER A 68 -12.87 9.88 2.47
N ASN A 69 -13.01 8.94 3.42
CA ASN A 69 -13.26 7.53 3.14
C ASN A 69 -14.74 7.17 3.21
N PRO A 70 -15.31 6.47 2.21
CA PRO A 70 -16.73 6.15 2.21
C PRO A 70 -16.99 5.01 3.21
N VAL A 71 -17.84 5.27 4.20
CA VAL A 71 -18.15 4.33 5.30
C VAL A 71 -19.52 3.66 5.07
N PHE A 72 -20.52 4.46 4.73
CA PHE A 72 -21.88 4.00 4.48
C PHE A 72 -22.44 4.65 3.22
N PHE A 73 -23.37 3.98 2.57
CA PHE A 73 -24.22 4.58 1.54
C PHE A 73 -25.68 4.23 1.79
N GLU A 74 -26.57 5.10 1.34
CA GLU A 74 -28.00 4.92 1.48
C GLU A 74 -28.58 4.28 0.21
N TRP A 75 -29.34 3.19 0.40
CA TRP A 75 -30.08 2.52 -0.66
C TRP A 75 -31.47 2.15 -0.14
N GLU A 76 -32.53 2.56 -0.84
CA GLU A 76 -33.93 2.36 -0.41
C GLU A 76 -34.22 2.78 1.05
N LYS A 77 -33.65 3.91 1.50
CA LYS A 77 -33.73 4.43 2.89
C LYS A 77 -33.08 3.53 3.95
N ARG A 78 -32.24 2.59 3.53
CA ARG A 78 -31.42 1.75 4.42
C ARG A 78 -29.95 2.12 4.27
N LEU A 79 -29.23 2.12 5.39
CA LEU A 79 -27.80 2.37 5.41
C LEU A 79 -27.07 1.05 5.20
N ILE A 80 -26.21 1.02 4.19
CA ILE A 80 -25.43 -0.16 3.81
C ILE A 80 -23.95 0.18 3.99
N PRO A 81 -23.18 -0.66 4.71
CA PRO A 81 -21.75 -0.45 4.87
C PRO A 81 -21.01 -0.63 3.54
N THR A 82 -19.92 0.10 3.37
CA THR A 82 -18.98 -0.10 2.27
C THR A 82 -18.06 -1.29 2.55
N VAL A 83 -17.35 -1.71 1.51
CA VAL A 83 -16.32 -2.75 1.63
C VAL A 83 -15.22 -2.33 2.63
N TYR A 84 -14.86 -1.03 2.70
CA TYR A 84 -13.91 -0.52 3.68
C TYR A 84 -14.37 -0.70 5.14
N THR A 85 -15.66 -0.44 5.40
CA THR A 85 -16.24 -0.65 6.73
C THR A 85 -16.22 -2.12 7.13
N LEU A 86 -16.52 -3.00 6.18
CA LEU A 86 -16.50 -4.45 6.40
C LEU A 86 -15.08 -5.01 6.61
N TRP A 87 -14.06 -4.35 6.08
CA TRP A 87 -12.67 -4.73 6.33
C TRP A 87 -12.22 -4.41 7.74
N ASN A 88 -12.75 -3.35 8.33
CA ASN A 88 -12.51 -3.02 9.73
C ASN A 88 -13.29 -3.95 10.66
N LEU A 89 -14.53 -4.30 10.30
CA LEU A 89 -15.44 -5.13 11.11
C LEU A 89 -16.10 -6.22 10.24
N PRO A 90 -15.43 -7.36 10.02
CA PRO A 90 -15.92 -8.42 9.13
C PRO A 90 -17.11 -9.19 9.72
N ASP A 91 -17.25 -9.21 11.05
CA ASP A 91 -18.28 -9.99 11.75
C ASP A 91 -19.63 -9.25 11.89
N MET A 92 -19.75 -8.06 11.29
CA MET A 92 -20.98 -7.25 11.41
C MET A 92 -22.18 -7.83 10.66
N MET A 93 -21.95 -8.64 9.63
CA MET A 93 -23.02 -9.21 8.80
C MET A 93 -22.70 -10.62 8.28
N PRO A 94 -23.73 -11.40 7.91
CA PRO A 94 -23.56 -12.73 7.32
C PRO A 94 -22.74 -12.68 6.03
N VAL A 95 -21.83 -13.64 5.87
CA VAL A 95 -20.90 -13.72 4.73
C VAL A 95 -21.28 -14.91 3.85
N PHE A 96 -21.36 -14.68 2.55
CA PHE A 96 -21.51 -15.72 1.53
C PHE A 96 -20.21 -15.92 0.77
N THR A 97 -19.80 -17.17 0.61
CA THR A 97 -18.57 -17.52 -0.11
C THR A 97 -18.88 -17.87 -1.57
N THR A 98 -18.05 -17.39 -2.49
CA THR A 98 -18.23 -17.56 -3.93
C THR A 98 -16.94 -18.00 -4.62
N TRP A 99 -17.06 -18.50 -5.85
CA TRP A 99 -15.92 -18.92 -6.65
C TRP A 99 -15.17 -17.73 -7.29
N PRO A 100 -13.84 -17.82 -7.46
CA PRO A 100 -13.03 -16.72 -8.03
C PRO A 100 -13.47 -16.24 -9.43
N PRO A 101 -13.85 -17.10 -10.38
CA PRO A 101 -14.31 -16.67 -11.70
C PRO A 101 -15.57 -15.79 -11.67
N VAL A 102 -16.36 -15.86 -10.58
CA VAL A 102 -17.57 -15.05 -10.42
C VAL A 102 -17.19 -13.58 -10.17
N LEU A 103 -16.00 -13.31 -9.61
CA LEU A 103 -15.54 -11.95 -9.33
C LEU A 103 -15.55 -11.06 -10.57
N GLU A 104 -15.02 -11.52 -11.71
CA GLU A 104 -15.00 -10.76 -12.97
C GLU A 104 -16.40 -10.34 -13.41
N ARG A 105 -17.40 -11.19 -13.16
CA ARG A 105 -18.81 -10.92 -13.46
C ARG A 105 -19.41 -9.92 -12.48
N LEU A 106 -19.07 -10.03 -11.19
CA LEU A 106 -19.50 -9.09 -10.16
C LEU A 106 -18.93 -7.69 -10.39
N LEU A 107 -17.66 -7.59 -10.81
CA LEU A 107 -17.02 -6.33 -11.18
C LEU A 107 -17.75 -5.65 -12.35
N GLY A 108 -18.27 -6.43 -13.29
CA GLY A 108 -19.17 -5.95 -14.36
C GLY A 108 -20.54 -5.45 -13.87
N GLY A 109 -20.83 -5.53 -12.58
CA GLY A 109 -22.10 -5.14 -11.98
C GLY A 109 -23.21 -6.18 -12.14
N ALA A 110 -22.86 -7.45 -12.37
CA ALA A 110 -23.83 -8.55 -12.37
C ALA A 110 -24.27 -8.93 -10.95
N ASP A 111 -25.49 -9.44 -10.84
CA ASP A 111 -25.98 -10.05 -9.60
C ASP A 111 -25.34 -11.42 -9.38
N LEU A 112 -25.29 -11.84 -8.11
CA LEU A 112 -24.75 -13.14 -7.74
C LEU A 112 -25.83 -14.21 -7.89
N MET A 113 -25.60 -15.10 -8.86
CA MET A 113 -26.45 -16.25 -9.12
C MET A 113 -26.17 -17.36 -8.10
N LEU A 114 -27.21 -18.09 -7.70
CA LEU A 114 -27.12 -19.16 -6.70
C LEU A 114 -26.09 -20.26 -7.06
N PRO A 115 -25.89 -20.68 -8.32
CA PRO A 115 -24.85 -21.66 -8.66
C PRO A 115 -23.41 -21.17 -8.40
N GLY A 116 -23.21 -19.85 -8.25
CA GLY A 116 -21.90 -19.26 -7.95
C GLY A 116 -21.55 -19.27 -6.45
N LEU A 117 -22.50 -19.65 -5.59
CA LEU A 117 -22.29 -19.77 -4.15
C LEU A 117 -21.64 -21.11 -3.80
N VAL A 118 -20.70 -21.06 -2.87
CA VAL A 118 -20.14 -22.23 -2.23
C VAL A 118 -20.85 -22.41 -0.90
N ALA A 119 -21.61 -23.49 -0.77
CA ALA A 119 -22.22 -23.85 0.49
C ALA A 119 -21.10 -24.30 1.46
N PRO A 120 -20.91 -23.62 2.61
CA PRO A 120 -19.99 -24.09 3.62
C PRO A 120 -20.50 -25.40 4.25
N PRO A 121 -19.61 -26.20 4.87
CA PRO A 121 -20.00 -27.48 5.51
C PRO A 121 -21.06 -27.29 6.62
N ASP A 122 -21.07 -26.11 7.28
CA ASP A 122 -22.02 -25.76 8.33
C ASP A 122 -23.39 -25.29 7.80
N GLY A 123 -23.57 -25.23 6.47
CA GLY A 123 -24.80 -24.77 5.83
C GLY A 123 -24.86 -23.25 5.61
N LEU A 124 -25.75 -22.82 4.73
CA LEU A 124 -25.96 -21.40 4.44
C LEU A 124 -26.60 -20.70 5.66
N PRO A 125 -26.20 -19.46 5.97
CA PRO A 125 -26.80 -18.71 7.07
C PRO A 125 -28.29 -18.51 6.82
N ASP A 126 -29.13 -18.67 7.84
CA ASP A 126 -30.58 -18.45 7.71
C ASP A 126 -30.89 -16.95 7.59
N LEU A 127 -31.24 -16.51 6.38
CA LEU A 127 -31.51 -15.12 6.04
C LEU A 127 -32.87 -14.97 5.39
N ARG A 128 -33.52 -13.85 5.73
CA ARG A 128 -34.77 -13.43 5.08
C ARG A 128 -34.47 -12.74 3.76
N GLU A 129 -35.51 -12.57 2.95
CA GLU A 129 -35.44 -11.74 1.75
C GLU A 129 -35.10 -10.28 2.12
N ARG A 130 -34.31 -9.61 1.27
CA ARG A 130 -33.86 -8.21 1.45
C ARG A 130 -33.03 -7.95 2.71
N GLN A 131 -32.32 -8.97 3.19
CA GLN A 131 -31.35 -8.84 4.27
C GLN A 131 -29.97 -8.52 3.71
N MET A 132 -29.19 -7.70 4.41
CA MET A 132 -27.85 -7.32 3.99
C MET A 132 -26.88 -8.48 4.18
N CYS A 133 -25.99 -8.68 3.21
CA CYS A 133 -24.98 -9.72 3.26
C CYS A 133 -23.66 -9.28 2.62
N ALA A 134 -22.58 -9.82 3.14
CA ALA A 134 -21.24 -9.70 2.59
C ALA A 134 -20.92 -10.86 1.65
N ILE A 135 -20.08 -10.63 0.65
CA ILE A 135 -19.64 -11.63 -0.32
C ILE A 135 -18.12 -11.79 -0.17
N ASN A 136 -17.65 -13.02 -0.02
CA ASN A 136 -16.25 -13.40 0.04
C ASN A 136 -15.90 -14.42 -1.06
N LEU A 137 -14.61 -14.64 -1.30
CA LEU A 137 -14.08 -15.64 -2.24
C LEU A 137 -13.47 -16.83 -1.51
N THR A 138 -13.55 -18.01 -2.13
CA THR A 138 -12.95 -19.26 -1.60
C THR A 138 -11.42 -19.23 -1.57
N ASN A 139 -10.78 -18.72 -2.63
CA ASN A 139 -9.33 -18.73 -2.79
C ASN A 139 -8.62 -17.61 -2.02
N SER A 140 -9.39 -16.72 -1.39
CA SER A 140 -8.81 -15.66 -0.62
C SER A 140 -8.33 -16.29 0.68
N ARG A 141 -7.00 -16.39 0.84
CA ARG A 141 -6.31 -16.54 2.14
C ARG A 141 -6.64 -15.41 3.13
N ARG A 142 -7.65 -14.60 2.80
CA ARG A 142 -8.15 -13.37 3.39
C ARG A 142 -9.66 -13.58 3.58
N ARG A 143 -10.17 -13.46 4.81
CA ARG A 143 -11.62 -13.38 5.07
C ARG A 143 -12.16 -11.97 4.79
N ALA A 144 -11.60 -11.26 3.82
CA ALA A 144 -11.96 -9.88 3.54
C ALA A 144 -13.17 -9.86 2.60
N PRO A 145 -14.31 -9.27 2.99
CA PRO A 145 -15.45 -9.12 2.09
C PRO A 145 -15.05 -8.34 0.83
N ILE A 146 -15.43 -8.87 -0.32
CA ILE A 146 -15.13 -8.31 -1.64
C ILE A 146 -16.34 -7.59 -2.21
N GLY A 147 -17.54 -7.89 -1.71
CA GLY A 147 -18.74 -7.17 -2.11
C GLY A 147 -19.78 -7.14 -1.01
N VAL A 148 -20.74 -6.25 -1.19
CA VAL A 148 -21.91 -6.06 -0.34
C VAL A 148 -23.15 -6.14 -1.20
N GLY A 149 -24.12 -6.90 -0.73
CA GLY A 149 -25.38 -7.12 -1.42
C GLY A 149 -26.55 -7.26 -0.47
N VAL A 150 -27.71 -7.46 -1.07
CA VAL A 150 -28.94 -7.82 -0.39
C VAL A 150 -29.48 -9.12 -0.96
N THR A 151 -30.00 -9.99 -0.10
CA THR A 151 -30.61 -11.26 -0.51
C THR A 151 -31.86 -11.00 -1.36
N ALA A 152 -31.97 -11.65 -2.51
CA ALA A 152 -33.15 -11.59 -3.38
C ALA A 152 -34.20 -12.65 -3.01
N MET A 153 -33.79 -13.73 -2.33
CA MET A 153 -34.62 -14.83 -1.88
C MET A 153 -34.24 -15.17 -0.43
N SER A 154 -35.10 -15.85 0.32
CA SER A 154 -34.70 -16.38 1.64
C SER A 154 -33.83 -17.62 1.49
N THR A 155 -32.98 -17.93 2.48
CA THR A 155 -32.11 -19.11 2.43
C THR A 155 -32.90 -20.40 2.23
N ALA A 156 -34.06 -20.54 2.89
CA ALA A 156 -34.97 -21.67 2.69
C ALA A 156 -35.46 -21.78 1.24
N GLN A 157 -35.78 -20.66 0.59
CA GLN A 157 -36.18 -20.64 -0.82
C GLN A 157 -35.02 -20.94 -1.77
N MET A 158 -33.79 -20.51 -1.45
CA MET A 158 -32.61 -20.82 -2.25
C MET A 158 -32.34 -22.33 -2.31
N VAL A 159 -32.47 -23.00 -1.15
CA VAL A 159 -32.34 -24.45 -1.04
C VAL A 159 -33.50 -25.15 -1.75
N ALA A 160 -34.74 -24.69 -1.56
CA ALA A 160 -35.92 -25.25 -2.23
C ALA A 160 -35.86 -25.10 -3.77
N ALA A 161 -35.25 -24.01 -4.27
CA ALA A 161 -35.04 -23.76 -5.70
C ALA A 161 -33.84 -24.54 -6.28
N ALA A 162 -33.24 -25.47 -5.53
CA ALA A 162 -32.06 -26.24 -5.92
C ALA A 162 -30.90 -25.35 -6.40
N MET A 163 -30.68 -24.21 -5.73
CA MET A 163 -29.62 -23.26 -6.05
C MET A 163 -29.68 -22.72 -7.49
N LYS A 164 -30.89 -22.55 -8.05
CA LYS A 164 -31.10 -21.94 -9.37
C LYS A 164 -31.75 -20.56 -9.25
N GLY A 165 -31.21 -19.59 -10.00
CA GLY A 165 -31.75 -18.23 -10.07
C GLY A 165 -30.84 -17.18 -9.43
N ARG A 166 -31.38 -15.96 -9.30
CA ARG A 166 -30.69 -14.82 -8.68
C ARG A 166 -30.77 -14.96 -7.17
N GLY A 167 -29.63 -15.09 -6.51
CA GLY A 167 -29.57 -15.25 -5.06
C GLY A 167 -29.41 -13.91 -4.34
N ILE A 168 -28.42 -13.12 -4.75
CA ILE A 168 -28.02 -11.89 -4.07
C ILE A 168 -27.87 -10.77 -5.10
N ILE A 169 -28.53 -9.65 -4.83
CA ILE A 169 -28.41 -8.42 -5.61
C ILE A 169 -27.16 -7.68 -5.11
N VAL A 170 -26.21 -7.47 -6.00
CA VAL A 170 -24.91 -6.89 -5.64
C VAL A 170 -24.95 -5.37 -5.77
N LEU A 171 -24.73 -4.70 -4.64
CA LEU A 171 -24.83 -3.24 -4.56
C LEU A 171 -23.47 -2.59 -4.73
N HIS A 172 -22.47 -3.08 -4.03
CA HIS A 172 -21.11 -2.52 -3.99
C HIS A 172 -20.07 -3.63 -4.06
N THR A 173 -18.99 -3.41 -4.80
CA THR A 173 -17.89 -4.37 -4.96
C THR A 173 -16.53 -3.69 -4.82
N TYR A 174 -15.51 -4.48 -4.45
CA TYR A 174 -14.11 -4.10 -4.57
C TYR A 174 -13.81 -3.68 -6.01
N LEU A 175 -12.97 -2.66 -6.20
CA LEU A 175 -12.64 -2.05 -7.51
C LEU A 175 -13.79 -1.33 -8.24
N ASP A 176 -14.96 -1.13 -7.61
CA ASP A 176 -15.99 -0.29 -8.20
C ASP A 176 -15.70 1.22 -8.03
N HIS A 177 -16.56 2.06 -8.59
CA HIS A 177 -16.35 3.51 -8.55
C HIS A 177 -16.55 4.12 -7.15
N LEU A 178 -17.24 3.42 -6.24
CA LEU A 178 -17.37 3.85 -4.85
C LEU A 178 -16.10 3.50 -4.06
N TRP A 179 -15.50 2.33 -4.31
CA TRP A 179 -14.19 1.98 -3.80
C TRP A 179 -13.12 2.94 -4.34
N ALA A 180 -13.14 3.22 -5.66
CA ALA A 180 -12.18 4.13 -6.29
C ALA A 180 -12.27 5.58 -5.75
N PHE A 181 -13.39 5.94 -5.12
CA PHE A 181 -13.59 7.23 -4.47
C PHE A 181 -12.89 7.36 -3.11
N GLY A 182 -12.58 6.24 -2.44
CA GLY A 182 -11.85 6.22 -1.16
C GLY A 182 -10.33 6.10 -1.32
N ASP A 183 -9.67 5.61 -0.27
CA ASP A 183 -8.20 5.44 -0.20
C ASP A 183 -7.59 4.42 -1.18
N LYS A 184 -8.41 3.73 -1.99
CA LYS A 184 -7.96 2.66 -2.92
C LYS A 184 -7.14 1.57 -2.24
N SER A 185 -7.37 1.34 -0.95
CA SER A 185 -6.67 0.30 -0.20
C SER A 185 -7.08 -1.09 -0.66
N HIS A 186 -6.13 -2.02 -0.59
CA HIS A 186 -6.34 -3.43 -0.90
C HIS A 186 -6.94 -4.17 0.31
N PRO A 187 -7.69 -5.27 0.09
CA PRO A 187 -8.30 -6.03 1.18
C PRO A 187 -7.26 -6.50 2.20
N PRO A 188 -7.42 -6.18 3.51
CA PRO A 188 -6.44 -6.52 4.54
C PRO A 188 -6.39 -8.04 4.80
N LEU A 189 -5.28 -8.48 5.37
CA LEU A 189 -5.11 -9.86 5.85
C LEU A 189 -5.85 -9.99 7.19
N ILE A 190 -7.09 -10.47 7.15
CA ILE A 190 -7.86 -10.81 8.34
C ILE A 190 -7.62 -12.30 8.64
N PRO A 191 -6.92 -12.66 9.74
CA PRO A 191 -6.67 -14.04 10.12
C PRO A 191 -7.96 -14.74 10.55
N HIS A 192 -8.07 -16.04 10.30
CA HIS A 192 -9.14 -16.90 10.84
C HIS A 192 -9.08 -16.88 12.38
N ARG A 193 -10.12 -16.37 13.05
CA ARG A 193 -10.35 -16.72 14.46
C ARG A 193 -11.08 -18.08 14.49
N CYS A 194 -10.27 -19.14 14.59
CA CYS A 194 -10.62 -20.52 14.95
C CYS A 194 -11.77 -21.22 14.18
N ALA A 195 -11.40 -22.13 13.29
CA ALA A 195 -11.82 -23.52 13.45
C ALA A 195 -10.53 -24.34 13.59
N LEU A 196 -10.45 -25.16 14.64
CA LEU A 196 -9.41 -26.17 14.77
C LEU A 196 -9.60 -27.16 13.61
N ASP A 197 -8.68 -27.19 12.65
CA ASP A 197 -8.57 -28.33 11.75
C ASP A 197 -8.01 -29.52 12.57
N PRO A 198 -8.74 -30.64 12.74
CA PRO A 198 -8.24 -31.79 13.46
C PRO A 198 -7.35 -32.71 12.61
N ASP A 199 -6.84 -32.28 11.45
CA ASP A 199 -6.41 -33.21 10.40
C ASP A 199 -5.00 -32.97 9.80
N GLU A 200 -4.05 -32.54 10.62
CA GLU A 200 -2.61 -32.67 10.31
C GLU A 200 -1.85 -33.46 11.39
N ARG A 201 -2.44 -34.59 11.83
CA ARG A 201 -1.72 -35.59 12.63
C ARG A 201 -1.88 -36.99 12.04
N GLN A 202 -1.18 -37.27 10.94
CA GLN A 202 -0.68 -38.62 10.62
C GLN A 202 0.32 -38.65 9.46
N ARG A 203 1.60 -38.48 9.81
CA ARG A 203 2.81 -39.09 9.23
C ARG A 203 3.94 -38.70 10.20
N GLY A 204 4.17 -39.41 11.31
CA GLY A 204 4.94 -40.66 11.37
C GLY A 204 6.38 -40.40 10.88
N GLY A 205 7.45 -40.35 11.67
CA GLY A 205 7.76 -40.73 13.06
C GLY A 205 9.26 -40.37 13.31
N PRO A 206 9.96 -40.95 14.30
CA PRO A 206 10.46 -40.22 15.48
C PRO A 206 12.00 -40.21 15.65
N ALA A 207 12.54 -39.37 16.54
CA ALA A 207 13.64 -39.73 17.46
C ALA A 207 13.92 -38.66 18.56
N SER A 208 13.86 -39.15 19.81
CA SER A 208 14.55 -38.76 21.08
C SER A 208 14.42 -37.32 21.62
N ALA A 209 13.73 -37.07 22.75
CA ALA A 209 14.08 -37.41 24.17
C ALA A 209 15.27 -36.54 24.65
N GLU A 210 15.28 -35.78 25.75
CA GLU A 210 14.51 -35.56 26.98
C GLU A 210 14.86 -34.11 27.43
N SER A 211 14.07 -33.35 28.19
CA SER A 211 14.00 -33.48 29.65
C SER A 211 13.14 -32.36 30.26
N GLU A 212 12.50 -32.71 31.36
CA GLU A 212 11.59 -31.97 32.25
C GLU A 212 12.29 -30.76 32.93
N SER A 213 11.63 -29.72 33.46
CA SER A 213 10.62 -29.77 34.53
C SER A 213 10.20 -28.36 35.01
N ARG A 214 8.93 -28.28 35.48
CA ARG A 214 8.36 -27.50 36.61
C ARG A 214 8.29 -25.95 36.51
N ALA A 215 7.06 -25.41 36.45
CA ALA A 215 6.23 -24.89 37.57
C ALA A 215 6.71 -23.49 38.03
N ASP A 216 5.91 -22.43 38.21
CA ASP A 216 4.57 -22.30 38.79
C ASP A 216 4.08 -20.84 38.60
N GLY A 217 2.77 -20.59 38.77
CA GLY A 217 2.25 -19.33 39.34
C GLY A 217 1.77 -18.19 38.42
N SER A 218 0.44 -18.15 38.19
CA SER A 218 -0.52 -17.02 38.44
C SER A 218 0.01 -15.58 38.57
N GLU A 219 -0.65 -14.48 38.18
CA GLU A 219 -2.02 -14.17 37.73
C GLU A 219 -2.01 -12.68 37.31
N ASP A 220 -2.95 -12.32 36.43
CA ASP A 220 -3.66 -11.04 36.27
C ASP A 220 -3.21 -9.77 37.04
N PHE A 221 -3.21 -8.62 36.36
CA PHE A 221 -4.41 -7.76 36.28
C PHE A 221 -4.06 -6.36 35.73
N THR A 222 -5.01 -5.86 34.96
CA THR A 222 -5.19 -4.51 34.42
C THR A 222 -5.21 -3.38 35.46
N VAL A 223 -5.10 -2.12 35.00
CA VAL A 223 -5.98 -0.95 35.29
C VAL A 223 -5.14 0.35 35.21
N VAL A 224 -5.28 1.14 34.13
CA VAL A 224 -6.12 2.36 33.95
C VAL A 224 -5.77 3.55 34.86
N HIS A 225 -5.88 4.74 34.24
CA HIS A 225 -6.20 6.05 34.82
C HIS A 225 -5.00 6.90 35.30
N ARG A 226 -4.95 8.23 35.13
CA ARG A 226 -5.93 9.25 34.74
C ARG A 226 -5.21 10.57 34.46
N PHE A 227 -5.80 11.35 33.56
CA PHE A 227 -5.64 12.77 33.27
C PHE A 227 -5.33 13.70 34.47
N SER A 228 -4.60 14.80 34.24
CA SER A 228 -5.21 16.16 34.19
C SER A 228 -4.22 17.29 33.83
N LYS A 229 -4.79 18.31 33.18
CA LYS A 229 -4.21 19.55 32.62
C LYS A 229 -4.05 20.66 33.68
N THR A 230 -3.04 21.54 33.51
CA THR A 230 -3.14 23.03 33.62
C THR A 230 -1.84 23.66 33.07
N LYS A 231 -1.77 24.46 31.99
CA LYS A 231 -2.23 25.82 31.61
C LYS A 231 -1.34 27.00 32.11
N VAL A 232 -0.68 27.66 31.14
CA VAL A 232 -0.31 29.11 30.95
C VAL A 232 0.72 29.69 31.97
N VAL A 233 1.75 30.50 31.66
CA VAL A 233 1.84 31.78 30.92
C VAL A 233 3.31 32.11 30.53
N TYR A 234 3.45 32.86 29.44
CA TYR A 234 4.65 33.44 28.82
C TYR A 234 5.42 34.46 29.70
N CYS A 235 6.76 34.50 29.63
CA CYS A 235 7.54 35.59 28.99
C CYS A 235 9.04 35.50 29.28
N SER A 236 9.80 35.74 28.22
CA SER A 236 11.26 35.92 28.08
C SER A 236 11.74 37.29 28.61
N PRO A 237 13.01 37.70 28.40
CA PRO A 237 14.30 37.00 28.50
C PRO A 237 15.30 37.80 29.37
N THR A 238 16.55 37.30 29.44
CA THR A 238 17.83 38.05 29.49
C THR A 238 18.61 38.00 30.80
N SER A 239 19.89 37.64 30.64
CA SER A 239 21.02 37.75 31.58
C SER A 239 21.13 36.71 32.70
N LEU A 240 21.66 35.54 32.36
CA LEU A 240 22.23 34.57 33.33
C LEU A 240 23.53 33.97 32.76
N SER A 241 24.42 34.83 32.25
CA SER A 241 25.73 34.43 31.71
C SER A 241 26.83 34.28 32.77
N GLU A 242 26.57 34.48 34.06
CA GLU A 242 27.65 34.54 35.07
C GLU A 242 27.40 33.72 36.34
N PHE A 243 26.35 32.90 36.42
CA PHE A 243 25.97 32.25 37.69
C PHE A 243 25.99 30.72 37.73
N PHE A 244 26.47 30.03 36.69
CA PHE A 244 26.55 28.55 36.71
C PHE A 244 27.92 28.00 36.30
N ALA A 245 28.98 28.78 36.52
CA ALA A 245 30.36 28.33 36.34
C ALA A 245 30.91 27.48 37.52
N GLU A 246 30.08 27.05 38.47
CA GLU A 246 30.59 26.44 39.71
C GLU A 246 29.78 25.25 40.26
N PHE A 247 29.15 24.47 39.38
CA PHE A 247 28.53 23.20 39.78
C PHE A 247 28.98 22.01 38.91
N GLU A 248 30.29 21.92 38.67
CA GLU A 248 30.94 20.66 38.26
C GLU A 248 31.41 19.89 39.49
N LYS A 249 30.58 18.93 39.94
CA LYS A 249 30.94 17.59 40.43
C LYS A 249 29.73 16.96 41.10
N SER A 250 28.89 16.31 40.31
CA SER A 250 27.95 15.29 40.77
C SER A 250 27.63 14.34 39.61
N PRO A 251 27.74 13.02 39.76
CA PRO A 251 27.36 12.08 38.72
C PRO A 251 25.85 12.14 38.57
N CYS A 252 25.37 12.70 37.46
CA CYS A 252 23.94 12.74 37.16
C CYS A 252 23.45 11.30 36.93
N LYS A 253 22.60 10.84 37.86
CA LYS A 253 21.88 9.57 37.80
C LYS A 253 21.11 9.48 36.47
N SER A 254 21.27 8.35 35.80
CA SER A 254 20.82 8.06 34.44
C SER A 254 19.30 8.09 34.31
N LEU A 255 18.80 8.98 33.45
CA LEU A 255 17.48 8.86 32.85
C LEU A 255 17.68 8.04 31.57
N ASN A 256 17.38 6.74 31.64
CA ASN A 256 17.40 5.74 30.55
C ASN A 256 18.74 5.57 29.80
N PRO A 257 19.69 4.76 30.33
CA PRO A 257 20.95 4.46 29.63
C PRO A 257 20.74 3.80 28.26
N GLU A 258 19.62 3.10 28.07
CA GLU A 258 19.27 2.46 26.80
C GLU A 258 19.07 3.49 25.66
N MET A 259 18.47 4.65 25.96
CA MET A 259 18.20 5.68 24.94
C MET A 259 19.47 6.43 24.53
N ASP A 260 20.40 6.61 25.47
CA ASP A 260 21.69 7.25 25.20
C ASP A 260 22.60 6.34 24.37
N GLU A 261 22.59 5.03 24.66
CA GLU A 261 23.31 4.02 23.88
C GLU A 261 22.76 3.94 22.44
N LEU A 262 21.42 3.93 22.28
CA LEU A 262 20.79 3.97 20.96
C LEU A 262 21.14 5.25 20.19
N LEU A 263 21.15 6.40 20.86
CA LEU A 263 21.51 7.68 20.25
C LEU A 263 22.98 7.69 19.78
N LEU A 264 23.88 7.11 20.59
CA LEU A 264 25.29 6.97 20.25
C LEU A 264 25.48 6.01 19.07
N GLN A 265 24.86 4.83 19.09
CA GLN A 265 24.93 3.85 18.00
C GLN A 265 24.40 4.40 16.67
N CYS A 266 23.25 5.09 16.70
CA CYS A 266 22.70 5.73 15.50
C CYS A 266 23.60 6.85 14.98
N CYS A 267 24.21 7.64 15.86
CA CYS A 267 25.16 8.69 15.48
C CYS A 267 26.42 8.11 14.82
N LEU A 268 27.03 7.08 15.41
CA LEU A 268 28.21 6.42 14.85
C LEU A 268 27.91 5.73 13.51
N ARG A 269 26.72 5.11 13.37
CA ARG A 269 26.26 4.54 12.09
C ARG A 269 26.01 5.62 11.02
N ALA A 270 25.39 6.73 11.40
CA ALA A 270 25.16 7.87 10.51
C ALA A 270 26.47 8.46 10.00
N ILE A 271 27.47 8.61 10.87
CA ILE A 271 28.82 9.01 10.49
C ILE A 271 29.39 7.97 9.52
N LYS A 272 29.47 6.69 9.91
CA LYS A 272 30.14 5.65 9.11
C LYS A 272 29.52 5.38 7.73
N CYS A 273 28.19 5.44 7.60
CA CYS A 273 27.49 4.96 6.39
C CYS A 273 26.90 6.08 5.50
N ARG A 274 26.59 7.25 6.05
CA ARG A 274 25.76 8.26 5.37
C ARG A 274 26.45 9.59 5.14
N LEU A 275 27.54 9.90 5.83
CA LEU A 275 28.27 11.16 5.68
C LEU A 275 29.49 10.98 4.78
N LYS A 276 29.72 11.95 3.88
CA LYS A 276 30.96 12.06 3.11
C LYS A 276 31.71 13.33 3.53
N LYS A 277 33.03 13.36 3.30
CA LYS A 277 33.87 14.55 3.60
C LYS A 277 33.44 15.79 2.81
N SER A 278 32.75 15.61 1.68
CA SER A 278 32.19 16.67 0.84
C SER A 278 31.00 17.41 1.47
N ASP A 279 30.38 16.83 2.49
CA ASP A 279 29.08 17.29 3.01
C ASP A 279 29.26 18.25 4.22
N LEU A 280 30.51 18.58 4.56
CA LEU A 280 30.87 19.48 5.65
C LEU A 280 31.21 20.88 5.08
N PRO A 281 30.77 21.99 5.72
CA PRO A 281 30.07 22.07 7.00
C PRO A 281 28.56 21.77 6.89
N LEU A 282 28.04 20.94 7.80
CA LEU A 282 26.64 20.50 7.82
C LEU A 282 25.86 21.15 8.97
N LEU A 283 24.61 21.55 8.70
CA LEU A 283 23.71 22.06 9.72
C LEU A 283 23.28 20.95 10.70
N THR A 284 23.33 21.25 12.01
CA THR A 284 22.97 20.31 13.08
C THR A 284 21.56 19.74 12.97
N SER A 285 20.57 20.54 12.52
CA SER A 285 19.19 20.06 12.32
C SER A 285 19.07 19.09 11.15
N THR A 286 19.83 19.32 10.07
CA THR A 286 19.91 18.43 8.90
C THR A 286 20.62 17.13 9.26
N PHE A 287 21.70 17.19 10.04
CA PHE A 287 22.36 16.00 10.57
C PHE A 287 21.38 15.11 11.35
N PHE A 288 20.62 15.71 12.28
CA PHE A 288 19.68 14.96 13.11
C PHE A 288 18.53 14.35 12.31
N SER A 289 17.88 15.12 11.43
CA SER A 289 16.70 14.67 10.70
C SER A 289 17.00 13.74 9.52
N VAL A 290 18.04 14.02 8.75
CA VAL A 290 18.35 13.32 7.49
C VAL A 290 19.32 12.17 7.68
N HIS A 291 20.28 12.28 8.61
CA HIS A 291 21.31 11.26 8.78
C HIS A 291 21.10 10.40 10.02
N LEU A 292 20.64 10.98 11.14
CA LEU A 292 20.56 10.28 12.42
C LEU A 292 19.25 9.48 12.59
N ILE A 293 18.08 10.09 12.32
CA ILE A 293 16.77 9.39 12.42
C ILE A 293 16.66 8.16 11.49
N PRO A 294 17.12 8.19 10.23
CA PRO A 294 17.00 7.03 9.34
C PRO A 294 17.92 5.86 9.70
N CYS A 295 18.92 6.09 10.58
CA CYS A 295 19.82 5.03 11.04
C CYS A 295 19.30 4.29 12.28
N CYS A 296 18.07 4.57 12.73
CA CYS A 296 17.44 3.87 13.84
C CYS A 296 17.00 2.44 13.46
N PRO A 297 17.24 1.43 14.32
CA PRO A 297 16.78 0.07 14.07
C PRO A 297 15.25 -0.04 14.08
N ASN A 298 14.71 -0.95 13.26
CA ASN A 298 13.28 -1.15 13.06
C ASN A 298 12.55 -1.35 14.40
N GLY A 299 11.56 -0.49 14.68
CA GLY A 299 10.72 -0.57 15.89
C GLY A 299 11.15 0.33 17.07
N LYS A 300 12.31 0.99 17.03
CA LYS A 300 12.71 1.98 18.06
C LYS A 300 12.67 3.41 17.50
N ARG A 301 12.07 4.35 18.24
CA ARG A 301 12.06 5.80 17.91
C ARG A 301 13.00 6.56 18.84
N ILE A 302 13.84 7.44 18.29
CA ILE A 302 14.70 8.32 19.08
C ILE A 302 13.86 9.45 19.68
N ASP A 303 13.73 9.44 21.00
CA ASP A 303 13.11 10.50 21.77
C ASP A 303 14.18 11.33 22.50
N MET A 304 14.56 12.49 21.96
CA MET A 304 15.56 13.39 22.57
C MET A 304 15.15 13.89 23.97
N LYS A 305 13.86 13.86 24.32
CA LYS A 305 13.37 14.24 25.66
C LYS A 305 13.62 13.15 26.71
N LYS A 306 13.78 11.89 26.27
CA LYS A 306 14.02 10.73 27.14
C LYS A 306 15.51 10.40 27.27
N SER A 307 16.37 11.02 26.47
CA SER A 307 17.84 10.92 26.61
C SER A 307 18.35 11.79 27.76
N SER A 308 19.52 11.47 28.29
CA SER A 308 20.17 12.25 29.35
C SER A 308 20.50 13.68 28.92
N TYR A 309 20.70 13.89 27.63
CA TYR A 309 21.08 15.17 27.04
C TYR A 309 19.92 16.16 26.96
N LYS A 310 18.66 15.69 26.83
CA LYS A 310 17.40 16.49 26.70
C LYS A 310 17.34 17.49 25.53
N LYS A 311 18.49 17.89 24.96
CA LYS A 311 18.70 18.86 23.89
C LYS A 311 19.82 18.38 22.98
N LEU A 312 19.66 18.58 21.67
CA LEU A 312 20.63 18.19 20.64
C LEU A 312 22.00 18.87 20.84
N SER A 313 22.02 20.15 21.22
CA SER A 313 23.26 20.89 21.49
C SER A 313 24.09 20.27 22.61
N LYS A 314 23.46 19.79 23.69
CA LYS A 314 24.17 19.10 24.79
C LYS A 314 24.73 17.74 24.35
N PHE A 315 23.99 17.03 23.49
CA PHE A 315 24.46 15.78 22.90
C PHE A 315 25.69 16.01 22.01
N LEU A 316 25.63 16.99 21.11
CA LEU A 316 26.76 17.30 20.22
C LEU A 316 27.98 17.83 20.98
N GLN A 317 27.80 18.62 22.03
CA GLN A 317 28.90 19.02 22.93
C GLN A 317 29.54 17.80 23.60
N SER A 318 28.75 16.81 24.03
CA SER A 318 29.29 15.55 24.57
C SER A 318 30.04 14.75 23.51
N MET A 319 29.55 14.70 22.26
CA MET A 319 30.25 14.05 21.15
C MET A 319 31.52 14.81 20.74
N GLN A 320 31.56 16.13 20.93
CA GLN A 320 32.76 16.95 20.73
C GLN A 320 33.79 16.74 21.83
N GLN A 321 33.38 16.61 23.09
CA GLN A 321 34.27 16.23 24.21
C GLN A 321 34.85 14.81 24.02
N ARG A 322 34.10 13.91 23.40
CA ARG A 322 34.56 12.57 23.00
C ARG A 322 35.48 12.58 21.77
N GLY A 323 35.68 13.73 21.12
CA GLY A 323 36.55 13.87 19.94
C GLY A 323 35.99 13.32 18.62
N LEU A 324 34.70 12.98 18.57
CA LEU A 324 34.07 12.41 17.36
C LEU A 324 33.76 13.47 16.29
N LEU A 325 33.37 14.67 16.72
CA LEU A 325 32.94 15.76 15.84
C LEU A 325 33.31 17.13 16.40
N GLN A 326 33.43 18.13 15.54
CA GLN A 326 33.69 19.52 15.91
C GLN A 326 32.51 20.39 15.48
N VAL A 327 31.85 21.03 16.46
CA VAL A 327 30.75 21.96 16.23
C VAL A 327 31.27 23.39 16.31
N LYS A 328 30.83 24.24 15.38
CA LYS A 328 30.99 25.70 15.45
C LYS A 328 29.64 26.39 15.34
N GLU A 329 29.44 27.42 16.12
CA GLU A 329 28.28 28.31 16.00
C GLU A 329 28.60 29.38 14.95
N SER A 330 27.87 29.38 13.83
CA SER A 330 28.11 30.36 12.74
C SER A 330 27.30 31.65 12.91
N SER A 331 26.14 31.58 13.57
CA SER A 331 25.29 32.73 13.92
C SER A 331 24.52 32.43 15.21
N LYS A 332 24.07 33.46 15.95
CA LYS A 332 23.41 33.30 17.25
C LYS A 332 22.28 32.26 17.19
N GLY A 333 22.52 31.08 17.75
CA GLY A 333 21.57 29.97 17.84
C GLY A 333 21.64 28.90 16.74
N VAL A 334 22.59 28.97 15.80
CA VAL A 334 22.74 27.99 14.70
C VAL A 334 24.09 27.28 14.78
N GLU A 335 24.05 26.03 15.22
CA GLU A 335 25.20 25.12 15.34
C GLU A 335 25.44 24.37 14.01
N ASN A 336 26.69 24.36 13.53
CA ASN A 336 27.12 23.60 12.36
C ASN A 336 28.23 22.62 12.73
N ILE A 337 28.18 21.41 12.18
CA ILE A 337 29.23 20.39 12.28
C ILE A 337 30.25 20.67 11.18
N VAL A 338 31.48 21.02 11.57
CA VAL A 338 32.52 21.49 10.65
C VAL A 338 33.51 20.38 10.31
N ASN A 339 33.83 19.52 11.27
CA ASN A 339 34.78 18.44 11.07
C ASN A 339 34.37 17.19 11.84
N ILE A 340 34.71 16.02 11.32
CA ILE A 340 34.41 14.71 11.91
C ILE A 340 35.69 13.89 11.90
N ASP A 341 36.05 13.30 13.04
CA ASP A 341 37.23 12.45 13.12
C ASP A 341 36.88 10.99 12.76
N TRP A 342 37.14 10.65 11.51
CA TRP A 342 36.91 9.32 10.95
C TRP A 342 37.86 8.24 11.48
N LYS A 343 38.92 8.61 12.19
CA LYS A 343 39.94 7.67 12.69
C LYS A 343 39.72 7.26 14.16
N HIS A 344 38.63 7.70 14.79
CA HIS A 344 38.35 7.45 16.20
C HIS A 344 38.13 5.96 16.53
N GLN A 345 38.59 5.52 17.71
CA GLN A 345 38.59 4.11 18.15
C GLN A 345 37.17 3.50 18.22
N GLU A 346 36.15 4.30 18.57
CA GLU A 346 34.74 3.88 18.66
C GLU A 346 34.07 3.63 17.29
N LEU A 347 34.55 4.27 16.21
CA LEU A 347 34.08 3.99 14.84
C LEU A 347 34.66 2.69 14.29
N ARG A 348 35.83 2.29 14.81
CA ARG A 348 36.59 1.11 14.41
C ARG A 348 36.14 -0.16 15.13
N SER A 349 35.63 -0.04 16.36
CA SER A 349 35.08 -1.15 17.16
C SER A 349 33.66 -1.57 16.76
N LEU A 350 32.96 -0.79 15.93
CA LEU A 350 31.66 -1.17 15.38
C LEU A 350 31.81 -2.32 14.37
N PRO A 351 31.24 -3.52 14.65
CA PRO A 351 31.27 -4.62 13.70
C PRO A 351 30.65 -4.20 12.37
N ASN A 352 31.32 -4.53 11.25
CA ASN A 352 30.79 -4.28 9.91
C ASN A 352 29.62 -5.22 9.54
N SER A 353 29.14 -6.05 10.46
CA SER A 353 28.00 -6.95 10.26
C SER A 353 26.77 -6.38 10.95
N GLU A 354 25.99 -5.61 10.20
CA GLU A 354 24.62 -5.94 9.84
C GLU A 354 24.40 -5.12 8.56
N ASP A 355 23.92 -5.82 7.54
CA ASP A 355 23.86 -5.38 6.16
C ASP A 355 23.41 -3.92 6.01
N PRO A 356 23.90 -3.19 4.99
CA PRO A 356 23.15 -2.02 4.53
C PRO A 356 21.70 -2.49 4.35
N PRO A 357 20.67 -1.74 4.80
CA PRO A 357 19.33 -2.05 4.33
C PRO A 357 19.41 -2.02 2.80
N ASP A 358 19.24 -3.19 2.19
CA ASP A 358 19.28 -3.37 0.75
C ASP A 358 18.45 -2.26 0.10
N GLY A 359 19.13 -1.51 -0.75
CA GLY A 359 18.60 -0.29 -1.35
C GLY A 359 19.66 0.50 -2.12
N ALA A 360 20.72 -0.17 -2.58
CA ALA A 360 21.74 0.40 -3.45
C ALA A 360 22.03 -0.49 -4.65
N VAL A 361 21.04 -1.22 -5.17
CA VAL A 361 20.85 -1.58 -6.59
C VAL A 361 19.50 -2.28 -6.70
N ALA A 362 18.77 -1.99 -7.78
CA ALA A 362 17.40 -2.44 -8.12
C ALA A 362 16.23 -1.70 -7.45
N GLU A 363 15.61 -0.86 -8.29
CA GLU A 363 14.17 -0.68 -8.48
C GLU A 363 13.31 -0.19 -7.30
N GLU A 364 12.85 1.04 -7.47
CA GLU A 364 11.90 1.73 -6.60
C GLU A 364 10.57 0.97 -6.51
N GLU A 365 10.23 0.49 -5.31
CA GLU A 365 8.86 0.52 -4.80
C GLU A 365 8.89 0.79 -3.29
N ARG A 366 8.49 2.00 -2.88
CA ARG A 366 8.16 2.33 -1.49
C ARG A 366 6.75 2.91 -1.44
N VAL A 367 5.82 2.11 -0.92
CA VAL A 367 4.57 2.61 -0.35
C VAL A 367 4.84 2.92 1.13
N GLY A 368 4.80 4.21 1.46
CA GLY A 368 4.78 4.74 2.83
C GLY A 368 4.00 6.05 2.83
N VAL A 369 2.83 6.06 3.46
CA VAL A 369 1.93 7.22 3.50
C VAL A 369 2.41 8.21 4.55
N CYS A 370 3.01 9.32 4.10
CA CYS A 370 2.59 10.69 4.43
C CYS A 370 3.32 11.68 3.50
N GLY A 371 2.67 12.02 2.38
CA GLY A 371 2.58 13.42 1.97
C GLY A 371 3.52 13.99 0.92
N GLU A 372 4.49 13.25 0.36
CA GLU A 372 5.10 13.60 -0.93
C GLU A 372 5.30 12.31 -1.69
N THR A 373 4.33 11.95 -2.54
CA THR A 373 4.52 10.89 -3.52
C THR A 373 5.68 11.32 -4.40
N LEU A 374 6.86 10.70 -4.19
CA LEU A 374 7.96 10.75 -5.14
C LEU A 374 7.35 10.41 -6.50
N TYR A 375 7.23 11.43 -7.35
CA TYR A 375 6.64 11.28 -8.67
C TYR A 375 7.56 10.36 -9.47
N ARG A 376 7.16 9.10 -9.60
CA ARG A 376 7.77 8.20 -10.56
C ARG A 376 7.18 8.58 -11.92
N ALA A 377 8.02 9.13 -12.79
CA ALA A 377 7.58 9.46 -14.13
C ALA A 377 7.03 8.19 -14.81
N PRO A 378 5.89 8.27 -15.52
CA PRO A 378 5.39 7.14 -16.29
C PRO A 378 6.46 6.66 -17.27
N ASP A 379 6.68 5.36 -17.31
CA ASP A 379 7.52 4.76 -18.34
C ASP A 379 6.73 4.72 -19.66
N ILE A 380 7.21 5.43 -20.68
CA ILE A 380 6.56 5.55 -21.97
C ILE A 380 7.35 4.71 -22.96
N THR A 381 6.78 3.57 -23.34
CA THR A 381 7.39 2.67 -24.33
C THR A 381 6.62 2.72 -25.64
N ALA A 382 7.36 2.87 -26.75
CA ALA A 382 6.79 2.82 -28.09
C ALA A 382 6.61 1.36 -28.52
N LEU A 383 5.42 1.03 -29.02
CA LEU A 383 5.05 -0.30 -29.50
C LEU A 383 4.52 -0.18 -30.94
N TYR A 384 4.68 -1.25 -31.72
CA TYR A 384 4.30 -1.32 -33.13
C TYR A 384 3.08 -2.22 -33.33
N GLY A 385 2.05 -1.72 -34.01
CA GLY A 385 0.86 -2.50 -34.35
C GLY A 385 0.94 -3.09 -35.76
N VAL A 386 0.63 -4.38 -35.92
CA VAL A 386 0.64 -5.03 -37.23
C VAL A 386 -0.49 -4.49 -38.11
N SER A 387 -0.13 -3.77 -39.17
CA SER A 387 -1.06 -3.19 -40.15
C SER A 387 -1.46 -4.22 -41.23
N THR A 388 -2.49 -3.91 -42.02
CA THR A 388 -2.94 -4.79 -43.11
C THR A 388 -1.92 -4.96 -44.22
N ARG A 389 -1.07 -3.95 -44.46
CA ARG A 389 -0.07 -4.00 -45.54
C ARG A 389 1.05 -4.98 -45.22
N VAL A 390 1.55 -4.94 -43.99
CA VAL A 390 2.65 -5.80 -43.54
C VAL A 390 2.20 -7.19 -43.09
N LEU A 391 0.88 -7.45 -43.05
CA LEU A 391 0.32 -8.70 -42.52
C LEU A 391 0.94 -9.96 -43.16
N GLY A 392 1.24 -9.92 -44.47
CA GLY A 392 1.87 -11.05 -45.17
C GLY A 392 3.25 -11.44 -44.64
N LEU A 393 3.99 -10.49 -44.04
CA LEU A 393 5.31 -10.73 -43.44
C LEU A 393 5.20 -11.29 -42.02
N PHE A 394 4.18 -10.89 -41.28
CA PHE A 394 4.00 -11.24 -39.86
C PHE A 394 3.12 -12.48 -39.63
N GLN A 395 2.37 -12.90 -40.64
CA GLN A 395 1.51 -14.09 -40.57
C GLN A 395 2.28 -15.42 -40.38
N PRO A 396 3.44 -15.65 -41.04
CA PRO A 396 4.26 -16.85 -40.78
C PRO A 396 4.79 -16.92 -39.35
N ALA A 397 5.03 -15.77 -38.72
CA ALA A 397 5.43 -15.65 -37.32
C ALA A 397 4.26 -15.80 -36.32
N GLY A 398 3.03 -16.02 -36.80
CA GLY A 398 1.84 -16.26 -35.97
C GLY A 398 1.10 -15.01 -35.50
N HIS A 399 1.48 -13.82 -35.97
CA HIS A 399 0.84 -12.57 -35.59
C HIS A 399 -0.37 -12.22 -36.46
N LYS A 400 -1.39 -11.63 -35.83
CA LYS A 400 -2.65 -11.20 -36.44
C LYS A 400 -2.70 -9.68 -36.58
N LYS A 401 -3.66 -9.21 -37.39
CA LYS A 401 -3.95 -7.77 -37.54
C LYS A 401 -4.33 -7.17 -36.19
N GLY A 402 -3.61 -6.12 -35.79
CA GLY A 402 -3.85 -5.42 -34.52
C GLY A 402 -3.06 -5.95 -33.33
N ASP A 403 -2.23 -6.98 -33.51
CA ASP A 403 -1.27 -7.40 -32.49
C ASP A 403 -0.22 -6.30 -32.28
N ILE A 404 0.21 -6.14 -31.02
CA ILE A 404 1.14 -5.10 -30.57
C ILE A 404 2.49 -5.75 -30.24
N LEU A 405 3.55 -5.25 -30.85
CA LEU A 405 4.90 -5.82 -30.80
C LEU A 405 5.93 -4.79 -30.31
N GLY A 406 6.96 -5.24 -29.61
CA GLY A 406 8.11 -4.41 -29.28
C GLY A 406 9.05 -4.24 -30.48
N ALA A 407 9.93 -3.24 -30.44
CA ALA A 407 10.93 -3.01 -31.50
C ALA A 407 11.83 -4.24 -31.75
N ASN A 408 12.17 -4.96 -30.68
CA ASN A 408 13.00 -6.17 -30.76
C ASN A 408 12.26 -7.33 -31.42
N ASP A 409 10.96 -7.48 -31.13
CA ASP A 409 10.14 -8.53 -31.73
C ASP A 409 9.98 -8.31 -33.23
N VAL A 410 9.73 -7.06 -33.65
CA VAL A 410 9.68 -6.68 -35.08
C VAL A 410 11.00 -6.99 -35.78
N ARG A 411 12.14 -6.61 -35.18
CA ARG A 411 13.47 -6.90 -35.73
C ARG A 411 13.70 -8.41 -35.85
N ASN A 412 13.30 -9.19 -34.86
CA ASN A 412 13.46 -10.64 -34.88
C ASN A 412 12.61 -11.30 -35.98
N VAL A 413 11.35 -10.87 -36.14
CA VAL A 413 10.45 -11.37 -37.18
C VAL A 413 11.00 -11.04 -38.57
N LEU A 414 11.42 -9.80 -38.81
CA LEU A 414 12.03 -9.40 -40.10
C LEU A 414 13.34 -10.16 -40.37
N THR A 415 14.19 -10.33 -39.36
CA THR A 415 15.46 -11.07 -39.50
C THR A 415 15.22 -12.55 -39.83
N ASN A 416 14.24 -13.18 -39.17
CA ASN A 416 13.87 -14.56 -39.45
C ASN A 416 13.26 -14.68 -40.86
N TYR A 417 12.41 -13.73 -41.27
CA TYR A 417 11.83 -13.72 -42.60
C TYR A 417 12.88 -13.63 -43.70
N VAL A 418 13.89 -12.75 -43.56
CA VAL A 418 14.97 -12.63 -44.55
C VAL A 418 15.83 -13.90 -44.59
N ARG A 419 16.07 -14.53 -43.43
CA ARG A 419 16.83 -15.79 -43.34
C ARG A 419 16.07 -16.96 -43.98
N GLU A 420 14.77 -17.08 -43.74
CA GLU A 420 13.94 -18.17 -44.29
C GLU A 420 13.77 -18.10 -45.80
N ASN A 421 13.83 -16.89 -46.38
CA ASN A 421 13.68 -16.66 -47.81
C ASN A 421 15.03 -16.49 -48.56
N ASP A 422 16.16 -16.71 -47.87
CA ASP A 422 17.52 -16.54 -48.42
C ASP A 422 17.74 -15.21 -49.16
N LEU A 423 17.18 -14.11 -48.63
CA LEU A 423 17.19 -12.80 -49.29
C LEU A 423 18.45 -11.97 -49.00
N ALA A 424 19.33 -12.45 -48.14
CA ALA A 424 20.60 -11.80 -47.82
C ALA A 424 21.64 -12.07 -48.93
N ASP A 425 22.33 -11.02 -49.39
CA ASP A 425 23.38 -11.16 -50.40
C ASP A 425 24.60 -11.91 -49.82
N LYS A 426 25.21 -12.79 -50.63
CA LYS A 426 26.29 -13.69 -50.24
C LYS A 426 27.67 -13.03 -50.22
N GLN A 427 27.81 -11.85 -50.83
CA GLN A 427 29.09 -11.14 -50.93
C GLN A 427 29.22 -9.96 -49.96
N GLU A 428 28.13 -9.21 -49.76
CA GLU A 428 28.02 -8.16 -48.74
C GLU A 428 26.75 -8.42 -47.92
N GLY A 429 26.86 -9.08 -46.77
CA GLY A 429 25.72 -9.40 -45.87
C GLY A 429 24.98 -8.18 -45.29
N THR A 430 25.22 -6.99 -45.84
CA THR A 430 24.64 -5.69 -45.50
C THR A 430 23.45 -5.33 -46.40
N VAL A 431 23.24 -6.06 -47.51
CA VAL A 431 22.22 -5.77 -48.52
C VAL A 431 21.21 -6.93 -48.63
N VAL A 432 19.93 -6.58 -48.70
CA VAL A 432 18.79 -7.49 -48.82
C VAL A 432 18.13 -7.33 -50.18
N THR A 433 17.91 -8.45 -50.86
CA THR A 433 17.17 -8.49 -52.12
C THR A 433 15.67 -8.38 -51.84
N VAL A 434 14.98 -7.46 -52.52
CA VAL A 434 13.56 -7.19 -52.26
C VAL A 434 12.68 -8.22 -52.96
N ASN A 435 12.00 -9.07 -52.17
CA ASN A 435 10.95 -9.98 -52.65
C ASN A 435 9.65 -9.19 -52.92
N PRO A 436 8.79 -9.59 -53.88
CA PRO A 436 7.42 -9.08 -54.04
C PRO A 436 6.67 -8.76 -52.74
N LEU A 437 6.75 -9.62 -51.71
CA LEU A 437 6.08 -9.36 -50.42
C LEU A 437 6.69 -8.20 -49.62
N LEU A 438 8.01 -8.03 -49.65
CA LEU A 438 8.69 -6.87 -49.05
C LEU A 438 8.43 -5.61 -49.87
N CYS A 439 8.37 -5.75 -51.19
CA CYS A 439 8.05 -4.68 -52.14
C CYS A 439 6.66 -4.10 -51.86
N ASP A 440 5.64 -4.96 -51.76
CA ASP A 440 4.26 -4.56 -51.51
C ASP A 440 4.03 -4.00 -50.09
N SER A 441 4.87 -4.41 -49.13
CA SER A 441 4.73 -4.03 -47.72
C SER A 441 5.47 -2.76 -47.34
N LEU A 442 6.67 -2.52 -47.91
CA LEU A 442 7.63 -1.51 -47.44
C LEU A 442 7.96 -0.42 -48.47
N LEU A 443 7.78 -0.66 -49.77
CA LEU A 443 8.12 0.31 -50.81
C LEU A 443 6.90 1.14 -51.23
N ASP A 444 7.16 2.41 -51.54
CA ASP A 444 6.16 3.29 -52.13
C ASP A 444 5.98 3.00 -53.64
N LYS A 445 4.84 3.41 -54.19
CA LYS A 445 4.46 3.15 -55.60
C LYS A 445 5.48 3.62 -56.64
N GLN A 446 6.32 4.60 -56.30
CA GLN A 446 7.37 5.14 -57.18
C GLN A 446 8.68 4.34 -57.08
N GLU A 447 8.91 3.66 -55.96
CA GLU A 447 10.12 2.88 -55.68
C GLU A 447 9.96 1.42 -56.08
N GLN A 448 8.72 0.95 -56.24
CA GLN A 448 8.34 -0.45 -56.51
C GLN A 448 8.98 -1.06 -57.77
N TYR A 449 9.36 -0.22 -58.75
CA TYR A 449 10.03 -0.64 -60.00
C TYR A 449 11.51 -0.24 -60.07
N THR A 450 12.00 0.51 -59.08
CA THR A 450 13.32 1.17 -59.12
C THR A 450 14.29 0.52 -58.14
N VAL A 451 13.79 0.01 -57.01
CA VAL A 451 14.61 -0.52 -55.92
C VAL A 451 14.57 -2.05 -55.92
N SER A 452 15.65 -2.69 -56.37
CA SER A 452 15.82 -4.15 -56.34
C SER A 452 16.53 -4.66 -55.08
N SER A 453 17.26 -3.79 -54.38
CA SER A 453 18.00 -4.13 -53.17
C SER A 453 18.00 -2.97 -52.15
N ILE A 454 17.91 -3.31 -50.87
CA ILE A 454 17.82 -2.34 -49.75
C ILE A 454 18.86 -2.71 -48.69
N ARG A 455 19.45 -1.72 -48.01
CA ARG A 455 20.37 -1.96 -46.89
C ARG A 455 19.61 -2.41 -45.64
N TRP A 456 20.26 -3.20 -44.80
CA TRP A 456 19.64 -3.74 -43.57
C TRP A 456 19.09 -2.66 -42.64
N ASP A 457 19.82 -1.55 -42.47
CA ASP A 457 19.38 -0.43 -41.62
C ASP A 457 18.17 0.30 -42.20
N ASP A 458 18.12 0.46 -43.52
CA ASP A 458 16.99 1.09 -44.22
C ASP A 458 15.74 0.19 -44.19
N LEU A 459 15.92 -1.13 -44.22
CA LEU A 459 14.84 -2.11 -44.08
C LEU A 459 14.21 -2.07 -42.67
N MET A 460 15.01 -1.86 -41.63
CA MET A 460 14.55 -1.85 -40.24
C MET A 460 13.95 -0.50 -39.81
N ASN A 461 14.29 0.58 -40.51
CA ASN A 461 13.75 1.92 -40.26
C ASN A 461 12.42 2.18 -41.01
N ARG A 462 12.18 1.48 -42.12
CA ARG A 462 10.93 1.51 -42.87
C ARG A 462 9.90 0.58 -42.25
#